data_AF-A0A7K9G2G2-F1
#
_entry.id   AF-A0A7K9G2G2-F1
#
_cell.length_a   1.000
_cell.length_b   1.000
_cell.length_c   1.000
_cell.angle_alpha   90.00
_cell.angle_beta   90.00
_cell.angle_gamma   90.00
#
_symmetry.space_group_name_H-M   'P 1'
#
loop_
_entity.id
_entity.type
_entity.pdbx_description
1 polymer ?
#
loop_
_entity_poly.entity_id
_entity_poly.type
_entity_poly.pdbx_seq_one_letter_code
_entity_poly.pdbx_strand_id
1 'polypeptide(L)' 'SQGPISGVNKDIAVLQCHGDCDPLVPVMFGSLTVEKLKTMINPANVTFKTYSGMMHSSSLEEMMDVKQFIDKHLPPVD' A
#
# COMPACT_ATOMS: atom_id res chain seq x y z
N SER A 1 -11.94 -19.08 -1.63
CA SER A 1 -11.29 -17.85 -1.14
C SER A 1 -9.81 -18.15 -0.97
N GLN A 2 -8.90 -17.29 -1.45
CA GLN A 2 -7.48 -17.46 -1.11
C GLN A 2 -7.32 -17.12 0.39
N GLY A 3 -6.80 -18.07 1.17
CA GLY A 3 -6.59 -17.96 2.62
C GLY A 3 -5.38 -17.09 2.99
N PRO A 4 -5.00 -17.05 4.27
CA PRO A 4 -3.81 -16.36 4.73
C PRO A 4 -2.56 -16.84 4.00
N ILE A 5 -1.61 -15.94 3.72
CA ILE A 5 -0.30 -16.32 3.22
C ILE A 5 0.44 -17.02 4.36
N SER A 6 0.65 -18.33 4.21
CA SER A 6 1.56 -19.09 5.07
C SER A 6 3.00 -18.89 4.60
N GLY A 7 3.92 -18.47 5.46
CA GLY A 7 5.35 -18.45 5.16
C GLY A 7 6.06 -17.17 5.57
N VAL A 8 7.23 -16.94 4.97
CA VAL A 8 8.19 -15.86 5.31
C VAL A 8 7.58 -14.46 5.25
N ASN A 9 6.64 -14.22 4.33
CA ASN A 9 6.07 -12.89 4.10
C ASN A 9 4.78 -12.60 4.88
N LYS A 10 4.37 -13.44 5.84
CA LYS A 10 3.15 -13.20 6.63
C LYS A 10 3.14 -11.84 7.34
N ASP A 11 4.33 -11.34 7.69
CA ASP A 11 4.56 -10.07 8.39
C ASP A 11 5.18 -9.00 7.48
N ILE A 12 5.12 -9.16 6.15
CA ILE A 12 5.66 -8.14 5.23
C ILE A 12 4.92 -6.80 5.40
N ALA A 13 5.67 -5.70 5.39
CA ALA A 13 5.09 -4.36 5.38
C ALA A 13 4.60 -3.99 3.99
N VAL A 14 3.41 -3.38 3.90
CA VAL A 14 2.82 -2.92 2.64
C VAL A 14 2.33 -1.49 2.80
N LEU A 15 2.82 -0.62 1.92
CA LEU A 15 2.23 0.68 1.63
C LEU A 15 1.52 0.60 0.28
N GLN A 16 0.20 0.72 0.29
CA GLN A 16 -0.62 0.83 -0.92
C GLN A 16 -1.04 2.29 -1.10
N CYS A 17 -0.72 2.85 -2.26
CA CYS A 17 -0.99 4.24 -2.63
C CYS A 17 -2.00 4.27 -3.78
N HIS A 18 -2.88 5.27 -3.81
CA HIS A 18 -3.85 5.42 -4.91
C HIS A 18 -4.33 6.87 -5.08
N GLY A 19 -4.55 7.31 -6.33
CA GLY A 19 -5.24 8.58 -6.59
C GLY A 19 -6.74 8.43 -6.46
N ASP A 20 -7.43 9.34 -5.76
CA ASP A 20 -8.89 9.23 -5.58
C ASP A 20 -9.71 9.65 -6.82
N CYS A 21 -9.05 10.29 -7.79
CA CYS A 21 -9.60 10.70 -9.08
C CYS A 21 -9.04 9.87 -10.24
N ASP A 22 -8.49 8.68 -10.00
CA ASP A 22 -7.94 7.80 -11.04
C ASP A 22 -9.03 7.33 -12.03
N PRO A 23 -8.96 7.71 -13.32
CA PRO A 23 -9.97 7.35 -14.31
C PRO A 23 -9.76 5.95 -14.92
N LEU A 24 -8.61 5.32 -14.71
CA LEU A 24 -8.25 4.02 -15.29
C LEU A 24 -8.41 2.89 -14.29
N VAL A 25 -7.99 3.11 -13.04
CA VAL A 25 -8.12 2.17 -11.94
C VAL A 25 -8.96 2.83 -10.84
N PRO A 26 -10.28 2.58 -10.78
CA PRO A 26 -11.13 3.18 -9.76
C PRO A 26 -10.63 2.93 -8.34
N VAL A 27 -10.64 3.95 -7.47
CA VAL A 27 -10.19 3.85 -6.06
C VAL A 27 -10.91 2.76 -5.26
N MET A 28 -12.12 2.38 -5.68
CA MET A 28 -12.86 1.22 -5.15
C MET A 28 -12.05 -0.08 -5.30
N PHE A 29 -11.34 -0.29 -6.41
CA PHE A 29 -10.48 -1.46 -6.60
C PHE A 29 -9.27 -1.41 -5.67
N GLY A 30 -8.71 -0.22 -5.42
CA GLY A 30 -7.71 -0.01 -4.38
C GLY A 30 -8.23 -0.42 -2.99
N SER A 31 -9.44 0.02 -2.65
CA SER A 31 -10.11 -0.31 -1.38
C SER A 31 -10.36 -1.82 -1.23
N LEU A 32 -10.83 -2.49 -2.28
CA LEU A 32 -11.00 -3.95 -2.28
C LEU A 32 -9.66 -4.68 -2.16
N THR A 33 -8.60 -4.16 -2.76
CA THR A 33 -7.24 -4.73 -2.69
C THR A 33 -6.69 -4.65 -1.27
N VAL A 34 -6.77 -3.49 -0.59
CA VAL A 34 -6.28 -3.36 0.79
C VAL A 34 -7.06 -4.26 1.75
N GLU A 35 -8.39 -4.35 1.60
CA GLU A 35 -9.19 -5.25 2.42
C GLU A 35 -8.80 -6.71 2.18
N LYS A 36 -8.51 -7.10 0.93
CA LYS A 36 -8.02 -8.43 0.64
C LYS A 36 -6.63 -8.67 1.24
N LEU A 37 -5.71 -7.72 1.14
CA LEU A 37 -4.37 -7.82 1.73
C LEU A 37 -4.44 -8.02 3.25
N LYS A 38 -5.29 -7.28 3.96
CA LYS A 38 -5.51 -7.45 5.41
C LYS A 38 -6.01 -8.83 5.82
N THR A 39 -6.64 -9.59 4.91
CA THR A 39 -7.00 -11.00 5.16
C THR A 39 -5.86 -11.98 4.91
N MET A 40 -4.84 -11.55 4.17
CA MET A 40 -3.76 -12.40 3.66
C MET A 40 -2.47 -12.28 4.48
N ILE A 41 -2.18 -11.10 5.02
CA ILE A 41 -0.98 -10.81 5.83
C ILE A 41 -1.39 -10.10 7.13
N ASN A 42 -0.43 -9.86 8.02
CA ASN A 42 -0.68 -9.12 9.25
C ASN A 42 -1.29 -7.73 8.93
N PRO A 43 -2.56 -7.47 9.31
CA PRO A 43 -3.24 -6.23 8.93
C PRO A 43 -2.60 -4.99 9.57
N ALA A 44 -1.86 -5.15 10.68
CA ALA A 44 -1.11 -4.06 11.31
C ALA A 44 0.05 -3.55 10.43
N ASN A 45 0.49 -4.34 9.44
CA ASN A 45 1.59 -4.02 8.55
C ASN A 45 1.12 -3.46 7.21
N VAL A 46 -0.20 -3.27 7.02
CA VAL A 46 -0.80 -2.76 5.78
C VAL A 46 -1.28 -1.32 5.99
N THR A 47 -0.74 -0.39 5.21
CA THR A 47 -1.17 1.00 5.15
C THR A 47 -1.76 1.30 3.78
N PHE A 48 -2.93 1.93 3.73
CA PHE A 48 -3.53 2.43 2.49
C PHE A 48 -3.68 3.94 2.56
N LYS A 49 -3.11 4.63 1.56
CA LYS A 49 -3.16 6.08 1.42
C LYS A 49 -3.79 6.46 0.09
N THR A 50 -4.71 7.41 0.15
CA THR A 50 -5.33 8.01 -1.03
C THR A 50 -4.95 9.48 -1.13
N TYR A 51 -4.67 9.95 -2.34
CA TYR A 51 -4.22 11.32 -2.58
C TYR A 51 -5.30 12.12 -3.31
N SER A 52 -5.75 13.20 -2.67
CA SER A 52 -6.89 14.01 -3.13
C SER A 52 -6.62 14.66 -4.49
N GLY A 53 -7.54 14.46 -5.44
CA GLY A 53 -7.46 15.02 -6.78
C GLY A 53 -6.44 14.33 -7.70
N MET A 54 -5.69 13.34 -7.21
CA MET A 54 -4.69 12.63 -8.01
C MET A 54 -5.38 11.62 -8.93
N MET A 55 -5.01 11.64 -10.21
CA MET A 55 -5.52 10.71 -11.23
C MET A 55 -4.62 9.46 -11.31
N HIS A 56 -4.50 8.85 -12.50
CA HIS A 56 -3.55 7.76 -12.76
C HIS A 56 -2.11 8.30 -12.94
N SER A 57 -1.55 8.80 -11.86
CA SER A 57 -0.21 9.40 -11.81
C SER A 57 0.38 9.29 -10.41
N SER A 58 1.56 9.87 -10.20
CA SER A 58 2.14 10.08 -8.88
C SER A 58 2.06 11.55 -8.44
N SER A 59 2.37 11.81 -7.16
CA SER A 59 2.48 13.16 -6.58
C SER A 59 3.69 13.28 -5.67
N LEU A 60 4.09 14.51 -5.34
CA LEU A 60 5.19 14.73 -4.38
C LEU A 60 4.85 14.16 -3.00
N GLU A 61 3.60 14.28 -2.56
CA GLU A 61 3.12 13.72 -1.30
C GLU A 61 3.29 12.19 -1.28
N GLU A 62 2.84 11.52 -2.33
CA GLU A 62 3.02 10.07 -2.49
C GLU A 62 4.49 9.66 -2.46
N MET A 63 5.35 10.38 -3.18
CA MET A 63 6.79 10.07 -3.20
C MET A 63 7.46 10.28 -1.84
N MET A 64 7.00 11.25 -1.04
CA MET A 64 7.49 11.44 0.32
C MET A 64 7.03 10.32 1.26
N ASP A 65 5.81 9.82 1.09
CA ASP A 65 5.31 8.67 1.84
C ASP A 65 6.06 7.39 1.49
N VAL A 66 6.33 7.16 0.20
CA VAL A 66 7.16 6.04 -0.26
C VAL A 66 8.58 6.16 0.30
N LYS A 67 9.17 7.36 0.28
CA LYS A 67 10.49 7.61 0.88
C LYS A 67 10.51 7.24 2.37
N GLN A 68 9.56 7.74 3.15
CA GLN A 68 9.48 7.44 4.59
C GLN A 68 9.25 5.95 4.86
N PHE A 69 8.43 5.30 4.04
CA PHE A 69 8.21 3.87 4.14
C PHE A 69 9.49 3.07 3.89
N ILE A 70 10.25 3.41 2.84
CA ILE A 70 11.52 2.76 2.51
C ILE A 70 12.56 3.03 3.61
N ASP A 71 12.77 4.29 3.99
CA ASP A 71 13.75 4.68 5.01
C ASP A 71 13.50 3.96 6.35
N LYS A 72 12.24 3.72 6.70
CA LYS A 72 11.85 2.97 7.91
C LYS A 72 12.15 1.46 7.81
N HIS A 73 11.88 0.83 6.66
CA HIS A 73 11.93 -0.64 6.55
C HIS A 73 13.24 -1.15 5.95
N LEU A 74 14.02 -0.28 5.31
CA LEU A 74 15.35 -0.56 4.77
C LEU A 74 16.35 0.46 5.34
N PRO A 75 16.57 0.46 6.67
CA PRO A 75 17.57 1.34 7.28
C PRO A 75 18.97 1.00 6.75
N PRO A 76 19.93 1.94 6.83
CA PRO A 76 21.32 1.65 6.53
C PRO A 76 21.80 0.43 7.32
N VAL A 77 22.53 -0.44 6.65
CA VAL A 77 23.26 -1.54 7.29
C VAL A 77 24.71 -1.09 7.50
N ASP A 78 25.23 -1.33 8.69
CA ASP A 78 26.65 -1.10 9.02
C ASP A 78 27.58 -2.07 8.27
#